data_AF-A0A563W0N4-F1
#
_entry.id   AF-A0A563W0N4-F1
#
_cell.length_a   1.000
_cell.length_b   1.000
_cell.length_c   1.000
_cell.angle_alpha   90.00
_cell.angle_beta   90.00
_cell.angle_gamma   90.00
#
_symmetry.space_group_name_H-M   'P 1'
#
loop_
_entity.id
_entity.type
_entity.pdbx_description
1 polymer ?
#
loop_
_entity_poly.entity_id
_entity_poly.type
_entity_poly.pdbx_seq_one_letter_code
_entity_poly.pdbx_strand_id
1 'polypeptide(L)' 'MTWKGKHPHTYLIDNTYKKGITIQSSELHFYQQFWHPSENLPKWDITIAPL' A
#
# COMPACT_ATOMS: atom_id res chain seq x y z
N MET A 1 19.30 7.86 -6.27
CA MET A 1 19.23 6.42 -5.96
C MET A 1 19.31 5.66 -7.28
N THR A 2 20.42 4.99 -7.55
CA THR A 2 20.75 4.35 -8.84
C THR A 2 20.77 2.85 -8.63
N TRP A 3 19.90 2.11 -9.31
CA TRP A 3 19.88 0.66 -9.23
C TRP A 3 20.67 0.10 -10.41
N LYS A 4 21.79 -0.59 -10.12
CA LYS A 4 22.61 -1.32 -11.10
C LYS A 4 23.24 -0.40 -12.14
N GLY A 5 23.60 0.81 -11.70
CA GLY A 5 24.17 1.85 -12.56
C GLY A 5 23.15 2.51 -13.50
N LYS A 6 21.86 2.22 -13.38
CA LYS A 6 20.79 2.85 -14.18
C LYS A 6 19.83 3.63 -13.29
N HIS A 7 19.34 4.75 -13.83
CA HIS A 7 18.22 5.45 -13.21
C HIS A 7 16.98 4.56 -13.29
N PRO A 8 16.26 4.34 -12.17
CA PRO A 8 15.07 3.53 -12.17
C PRO A 8 14.02 4.19 -13.07
N HIS A 9 13.45 3.42 -13.99
CA HIS A 9 12.30 3.87 -14.76
C HIS A 9 11.06 3.69 -13.89
N THR A 10 10.45 4.79 -13.51
CA THR A 10 9.18 4.80 -12.78
C THR A 10 8.05 4.89 -13.79
N TYR A 11 7.16 3.89 -13.79
CA TYR A 11 5.92 3.92 -14.56
C TYR A 11 4.77 4.15 -13.61
N LEU A 12 3.94 5.16 -13.89
CA LEU A 12 2.67 5.35 -13.21
C LEU A 12 1.66 4.39 -13.85
N ILE A 13 1.23 3.38 -13.08
CA ILE A 13 0.26 2.39 -13.56
C ILE A 13 -1.13 2.90 -13.21
N ASP A 14 -1.83 3.48 -14.19
CA ASP A 14 -3.23 3.94 -14.06
C ASP A 14 -4.26 2.79 -14.14
N ASN A 15 -3.81 1.56 -14.35
CA ASN A 15 -4.69 0.40 -14.36
C ASN A 15 -4.87 -0.15 -12.95
N THR A 16 -6.12 -0.46 -12.58
CA THR A 16 -6.40 -1.29 -11.41
C THR A 16 -5.71 -2.65 -11.61
N TYR A 17 -4.86 -3.06 -10.66
CA TYR A 17 -4.28 -4.39 -10.68
C TYR A 17 -5.41 -5.43 -10.74
N LYS A 18 -5.55 -6.13 -11.88
CA LYS A 18 -6.58 -7.19 -12.06
C LYS A 18 -6.49 -8.27 -10.99
N LYS A 19 -5.31 -8.43 -10.38
CA LYS A 19 -5.08 -9.35 -9.28
C LYS A 19 -5.51 -8.66 -7.98
N GLY A 20 -6.81 -8.55 -7.77
CA GLY A 20 -7.36 -8.27 -6.45
C GLY A 20 -6.97 -9.42 -5.53
N ILE A 21 -6.30 -9.12 -4.42
CA ILE A 21 -6.04 -10.10 -3.37
C ILE A 21 -7.28 -10.08 -2.48
N THR A 22 -8.11 -11.12 -2.59
CA THR A 22 -9.24 -11.32 -1.68
C THR A 22 -8.74 -12.08 -0.46
N ILE A 23 -8.79 -11.45 0.70
CA ILE A 23 -8.41 -12.05 1.99
C ILE A 23 -9.66 -12.14 2.86
N GLN A 24 -9.78 -13.20 3.67
CA GLN A 24 -10.89 -13.32 4.60
C GLN A 24 -10.76 -12.27 5.72
N SER A 25 -11.89 -11.74 6.20
CA SER A 25 -11.89 -10.71 7.25
C SER A 25 -11.16 -11.17 8.53
N SER A 26 -11.15 -12.48 8.82
CA SER A 26 -10.46 -13.09 9.96
C SER A 26 -8.94 -12.99 9.84
N GLU A 27 -8.39 -13.26 8.66
CA GLU A 27 -6.96 -13.17 8.37
C GLU A 27 -6.49 -11.70 8.36
N LEU A 28 -7.39 -10.79 7.97
CA LEU A 28 -7.13 -9.36 7.91
C LEU A 28 -7.10 -8.69 9.29
N HIS A 29 -7.76 -9.28 10.30
CA HIS A 29 -7.85 -8.75 11.66
C HIS A 29 -6.47 -8.49 12.29
N PHE A 30 -5.50 -9.38 12.07
CA PHE A 30 -4.14 -9.19 12.58
C PHE A 30 -3.47 -7.96 11.97
N TYR A 31 -3.78 -7.61 10.72
CA TYR A 31 -3.13 -6.49 10.04
C TYR A 31 -3.78 -5.14 10.32
N GLN A 32 -5.04 -5.12 10.77
CA GLN A 32 -5.76 -3.88 11.09
C GLN A 32 -5.08 -3.07 12.20
N GLN A 33 -4.33 -3.72 13.09
CA GLN A 33 -3.58 -3.01 14.14
C GLN A 33 -2.52 -2.05 13.57
N PHE A 34 -2.06 -2.25 12.34
CA PHE A 34 -1.07 -1.41 11.66
C PHE A 34 -1.72 -0.28 10.85
N TRP A 35 -3.05 -0.25 10.76
CA TRP A 35 -3.79 0.72 9.96
C TRP A 35 -4.12 1.93 10.82
N HIS A 36 -3.34 2.99 10.66
CA HIS A 36 -3.60 4.26 11.33
C HIS A 36 -4.36 5.20 10.37
N PRO A 37 -5.36 5.95 10.84
CA PRO A 37 -5.96 7.01 10.04
C PRO A 37 -4.87 7.96 9.55
N SER A 38 -4.86 8.25 8.26
CA SER A 38 -3.92 9.23 7.72
C SER A 38 -4.32 10.63 8.19
N GLU A 39 -3.42 11.33 8.87
CA GLU A 39 -3.65 12.72 9.30
C GLU A 39 -3.66 13.71 8.12
N ASN A 40 -3.04 13.31 6.99
CA ASN A 40 -2.81 14.17 5.84
C ASN A 40 -3.75 13.90 4.66
N LEU A 41 -4.58 12.86 4.72
CA LEU A 41 -5.43 12.43 3.60
C LEU A 41 -6.91 12.29 4.01
N PRO A 42 -7.86 12.54 3.09
CA PRO A 42 -9.26 12.66 3.44
C PRO A 42 -9.93 11.33 3.81
N LYS A 43 -10.54 11.32 5.00
CA LYS A 43 -11.65 10.49 5.55
C LYS A 43 -11.60 8.95 5.47
N TRP A 44 -10.86 8.35 4.53
CA TRP A 44 -10.83 6.91 4.28
C TRP A 44 -9.43 6.35 4.01
N ASP A 45 -8.41 7.21 4.01
CA ASP A 45 -7.03 6.80 3.77
C ASP A 45 -6.35 6.35 5.07
N ILE A 46 -5.74 5.16 5.01
CA ILE A 46 -4.97 4.56 6.10
C ILE A 46 -3.48 4.61 5.80
N THR A 47 -2.69 4.90 6.82
CA THR A 47 -1.23 4.85 6.79
C THR A 47 -0.79 3.54 7.43
N ILE A 48 -0.04 2.72 6.70
CA ILE A 48 0.55 1.48 7.21
C ILE A 48 1.96 1.81 7.70
N ALA A 49 2.17 1.79 9.02
CA ALA A 49 3.48 2.01 9.62
C ALA A 49 4.18 0.66 9.88
N PRO A 50 5.47 0.51 9.54
CA PRO A 50 6.25 -0.63 10.03
C PRO A 50 6.47 -0.51 11.55
N LEU A 51 6.48 -1.64 12.24
CA LEU A 51 6.97 -1.76 13.63
C LEU A 51 8.49 -1.54 13.70
#